data_AF-A0A7C0Z2D2-F1
#
_entry.id   AF-A0A7C0Z2D2-F1
#
_cell.length_a   1.000
_cell.length_b   1.000
_cell.length_c   1.000
_cell.angle_alpha   90.00
_cell.angle_beta   90.00
_cell.angle_gamma   90.00
#
_symmetry.space_group_name_H-M   'P 1'
#
loop_
_entity.id
_entity.type
_entity.pdbx_description
1 polymer ?
#
loop_
_entity_poly.entity_id
_entity_poly.type
_entity_poly.pdbx_seq_one_letter_code
_entity_poly.pdbx_strand_id
1 'polypeptide(L)'
;MELSRRRMREKVIERFDYLRTCALARELCLLVRTHRAVLDPEDVKRMCTFIAGLCKEAGCEEPSSLCLKAAEAALRDEEEHLKLCAQSCQLCGESRRPKPSREQRAYVA
;
A
#
# COMPACT_ATOMS: atom_id res chain seq x y z
N MET A 1 12.30 -11.67 -33.16
CA MET A 1 12.54 -12.18 -31.79
C MET A 1 12.83 -11.08 -30.77
N GLU A 2 13.57 -10.02 -31.14
CA GLU A 2 13.94 -8.92 -30.23
C GLU A 2 12.74 -8.12 -29.65
N LEU A 3 11.70 -7.88 -30.45
CA LEU A 3 10.46 -7.22 -29.99
C LEU A 3 9.72 -8.04 -28.91
N SER A 4 9.75 -9.38 -29.00
CA SER A 4 9.16 -10.26 -27.98
C SER A 4 9.94 -10.18 -26.66
N ARG A 5 11.28 -10.23 -26.74
CA ARG A 5 12.17 -10.08 -25.57
C ARG A 5 11.99 -8.72 -24.89
N ARG A 6 11.91 -7.63 -25.66
CA ARG A 6 11.71 -6.27 -25.12
C ARG A 6 10.38 -6.16 -24.36
N ARG A 7 9.27 -6.61 -24.97
CA ARG A 7 7.96 -6.64 -24.29
C ARG A 7 7.97 -7.50 -23.03
N MET A 8 8.64 -8.65 -23.07
CA MET A 8 8.77 -9.51 -21.89
C MET A 8 9.55 -8.81 -20.76
N ARG A 9 10.65 -8.13 -21.09
CA ARG A 9 11.42 -7.35 -20.13
C ARG A 9 10.57 -6.24 -19.50
N GLU A 10 9.83 -5.47 -20.30
CA GLU A 10 8.94 -4.41 -19.81
C GLU A 10 7.91 -4.97 -18.82
N LYS A 11 7.24 -6.08 -19.16
CA LYS A 11 6.30 -6.76 -18.24
C LYS A 11 6.95 -7.23 -16.93
N VAL A 12 8.18 -7.73 -16.99
CA VAL A 12 8.91 -8.18 -15.78
C VAL A 12 9.22 -6.98 -14.88
N ILE A 13 9.68 -5.86 -15.46
CA ILE A 13 9.96 -4.63 -14.71
C ILE A 13 8.68 -4.07 -14.09
N GLU A 14 7.61 -3.92 -14.88
CA GLU A 14 6.31 -3.45 -14.38
C GLU A 14 5.80 -4.33 -13.23
N ARG A 15 5.92 -5.65 -13.35
CA ARG A 15 5.50 -6.58 -12.30
C ARG A 15 6.37 -6.45 -11.05
N PHE A 16 7.68 -6.32 -11.23
CA PHE A 16 8.62 -6.13 -10.12
C PHE A 16 8.30 -4.84 -9.36
N ASP A 17 8.19 -3.72 -10.06
CA ASP A 17 7.88 -2.39 -9.51
C ASP A 17 6.54 -2.39 -8.76
N TYR A 18 5.53 -2.99 -9.38
CA TYR A 18 4.22 -3.20 -8.75
C TYR A 18 4.31 -4.00 -7.43
N LEU A 19 5.10 -5.07 -7.39
CA LEU A 19 5.25 -5.93 -6.21
C LEU A 19 5.97 -5.20 -5.08
N ARG A 20 7.10 -4.53 -5.38
CA ARG A 20 7.89 -3.78 -4.38
C ARG A 20 7.18 -2.54 -3.84
N THR A 21 6.18 -2.01 -4.56
CA THR A 21 5.45 -0.81 -4.16
C THR A 21 3.98 -1.11 -3.84
N CYS A 22 3.06 -0.99 -4.80
CA CYS A 22 1.61 -1.06 -4.61
C CYS A 22 1.13 -2.32 -3.88
N ALA A 23 1.61 -3.51 -4.24
CA ALA A 23 1.20 -4.75 -3.59
C ALA A 23 1.67 -4.79 -2.13
N LEU A 24 2.96 -4.51 -1.89
CA LEU A 24 3.53 -4.47 -0.54
C LEU A 24 2.85 -3.40 0.33
N ALA A 25 2.69 -2.19 -0.19
CA ALA A 25 2.02 -1.10 0.51
C ALA A 25 0.60 -1.48 0.93
N ARG A 26 -0.13 -2.22 0.08
CA ARG A 26 -1.49 -2.65 0.38
C ARG A 26 -1.54 -3.71 1.46
N GLU A 27 -0.68 -4.72 1.41
CA GLU A 27 -0.61 -5.76 2.44
C GLU A 27 -0.25 -5.16 3.80
N LEU A 28 0.74 -4.26 3.84
CA LEU A 28 1.12 -3.54 5.06
C LEU A 28 0.00 -2.62 5.58
N CYS A 29 -0.67 -1.89 4.69
CA CYS A 29 -1.83 -1.06 5.05
C CYS A 29 -2.95 -1.88 5.66
N LEU A 30 -3.24 -3.06 5.09
CA LEU A 30 -4.24 -3.97 5.64
C LEU A 30 -3.84 -4.42 7.05
N LEU A 31 -2.59 -4.82 7.25
CA LEU A 31 -2.06 -5.24 8.55
C LEU A 31 -2.24 -4.15 9.62
N VAL A 32 -1.88 -2.91 9.31
CA VAL A 32 -2.08 -1.78 10.23
C VAL A 32 -3.57 -1.57 10.53
N ARG A 33 -4.42 -1.58 9.51
CA ARG A 33 -5.87 -1.33 9.67
C ARG A 33 -6.60 -2.42 10.43
N THR A 34 -6.21 -3.69 10.27
CA THR A 34 -6.87 -4.81 10.97
C THR A 34 -6.39 -4.97 12.40
N HIS A 35 -5.18 -4.50 12.71
CA HIS A 35 -4.57 -4.65 14.03
C HIS A 35 -4.39 -3.31 14.77
N ARG A 36 -5.00 -2.22 14.32
CA ARG A 36 -4.81 -0.90 14.95
C ARG A 36 -5.08 -0.89 16.46
N ALA A 37 -6.08 -1.65 16.92
CA ALA A 37 -6.44 -1.71 18.34
C ALA A 37 -5.34 -2.30 19.26
N VAL A 38 -4.30 -2.94 18.69
CA VAL A 38 -3.17 -3.50 19.45
C VAL A 38 -1.84 -2.78 19.15
N LEU A 39 -1.87 -1.72 18.35
CA LEU A 39 -0.69 -0.94 18.00
C LEU A 39 -0.67 0.38 18.76
N ASP A 40 0.49 0.74 19.29
CA ASP A 40 0.69 2.07 19.86
C ASP A 40 0.64 3.16 18.77
N PRO A 41 0.25 4.40 19.11
CA PRO A 41 0.22 5.51 18.16
C PRO A 41 1.54 5.70 17.38
N GLU A 42 2.68 5.53 18.04
CA GLU A 42 4.02 5.63 17.46
C GLU A 42 4.27 4.54 16.40
N ASP A 43 3.80 3.33 16.64
CA ASP A 43 3.87 2.24 15.67
C ASP A 43 3.05 2.58 14.44
N VAL A 44 1.83 3.07 14.63
CA VAL A 44 0.95 3.43 13.52
C VAL A 44 1.55 4.58 12.70
N LYS A 45 2.11 5.62 13.34
CA LYS A 45 2.83 6.68 12.64
C LYS A 45 3.97 6.10 11.80
N ARG A 46 4.87 5.34 12.43
CA ARG A 46 6.05 4.76 11.74
C ARG A 46 5.63 3.90 10.54
N MET A 47 4.65 3.01 10.73
CA MET A 47 4.18 2.11 9.68
C MET A 47 3.45 2.86 8.55
N CYS A 48 2.56 3.81 8.89
CA CYS A 48 1.86 4.60 7.87
C CYS A 48 2.79 5.54 7.10
N THR A 49 3.82 6.10 7.73
CA THR A 49 4.86 6.88 7.02
C THR A 49 5.62 6.01 6.02
N PHE A 50 5.98 4.77 6.40
CA PHE A 50 6.63 3.83 5.48
C PHE A 50 5.73 3.50 4.28
N ILE A 51 4.44 3.23 4.53
CA ILE A 51 3.44 2.98 3.47
C ILE A 51 3.31 4.20 2.55
N ALA A 52 3.30 5.42 3.08
CA ALA A 52 3.28 6.64 2.28
C ALA A 52 4.49 6.71 1.34
N GLY A 53 5.68 6.33 1.82
CA GLY A 53 6.90 6.22 1.00
C GLY A 53 6.72 5.26 -0.19
N LEU A 54 6.19 4.06 0.06
CA LEU A 54 5.90 3.09 -1.02
C LEU A 54 4.88 3.63 -2.04
N CYS A 55 3.83 4.31 -1.57
CA CYS A 55 2.87 4.96 -2.46
C CYS A 55 3.54 6.04 -3.33
N LYS A 56 4.44 6.84 -2.75
CA LYS A 56 5.20 7.86 -3.48
C LYS A 56 6.10 7.23 -4.54
N GLU A 57 6.82 6.16 -4.19
CA GLU A 57 7.65 5.41 -5.14
C GLU A 57 6.83 4.84 -6.31
N ALA A 58 5.58 4.45 -6.07
CA ALA A 58 4.65 4.00 -7.10
C ALA A 58 4.07 5.14 -7.97
N GLY A 59 4.36 6.41 -7.67
CA GLY A 59 3.75 7.57 -8.32
C GLY A 59 2.32 7.90 -7.85
N CYS A 60 1.88 7.33 -6.72
CA CYS A 60 0.58 7.61 -6.12
C CYS A 60 0.66 8.85 -5.19
N GLU A 61 0.87 10.03 -5.76
CA GLU A 61 1.14 11.27 -4.99
C GLU A 61 0.01 11.64 -4.02
N GLU A 62 -1.24 11.64 -4.47
CA GLU A 62 -2.37 12.00 -3.60
C GLU A 62 -2.61 10.97 -2.47
N PRO A 63 -2.68 9.64 -2.74
CA PRO A 63 -2.71 8.64 -1.67
C PRO A 63 -1.51 8.73 -0.71
N SER A 64 -0.31 8.99 -1.23
CA SER A 64 0.91 9.16 -0.43
C SER A 64 0.78 10.33 0.54
N SER A 65 0.35 11.50 0.05
CA SER A 65 0.12 12.70 0.87
C SER A 65 -0.92 12.45 1.97
N LEU A 66 -2.03 11.81 1.64
CA LEU A 66 -3.07 11.46 2.63
C LEU A 66 -2.58 10.44 3.65
N CYS A 67 -1.82 9.42 3.23
CA CYS A 67 -1.19 8.45 4.15
C CYS A 67 -0.22 9.14 5.12
N LEU A 68 0.57 10.10 4.63
CA LEU A 68 1.51 10.84 5.47
C LEU A 68 0.79 11.71 6.51
N LYS A 69 -0.25 12.44 6.10
CA LYS A 69 -1.10 13.20 7.02
C LYS A 69 -1.79 12.30 8.06
N ALA A 70 -2.29 11.14 7.62
CA ALA A 70 -2.87 10.16 8.53
C ALA A 70 -1.83 9.65 9.54
N ALA A 71 -0.59 9.40 9.11
CA ALA A 71 0.50 8.98 10.00
C ALA A 71 0.80 10.04 11.07
N GLU A 72 0.81 11.32 10.70
CA GLU A 72 1.02 12.43 11.65
C GLU A 72 -0.14 12.59 12.63
N ALA A 73 -1.39 12.46 12.15
CA ALA A 73 -2.58 12.52 12.99
C ALA A 73 -2.64 11.39 14.02
N ALA A 74 -2.06 10.21 13.72
CA ALA A 74 -2.13 9.02 14.57
C ALA A 74 -1.69 9.26 16.02
N LEU A 75 -0.77 10.22 16.27
CA LEU A 75 -0.26 10.55 17.60
C LEU A 75 -1.18 11.43 18.46
N ARG A 76 -2.12 12.14 17.83
CA ARG A 76 -2.83 13.27 18.47
C ARG A 76 -4.35 13.20 18.33
N ASP A 77 -4.84 12.59 17.25
CA ASP A 77 -6.25 12.53 16.91
C ASP A 77 -6.53 11.25 16.11
N GLU A 78 -7.07 10.25 16.81
CA GLU A 78 -7.40 8.97 16.18
C GLU A 78 -8.52 9.10 15.15
N GLU A 79 -9.51 9.96 15.40
CA GLU A 79 -10.63 10.14 14.48
C GLU A 79 -10.15 10.78 13.17
N GLU A 80 -9.30 11.80 13.26
CA GLU A 80 -8.66 12.42 12.10
C GLU A 80 -7.80 11.41 11.33
N HIS A 81 -7.00 10.60 12.04
CA HIS A 81 -6.22 9.51 11.42
C HIS A 81 -7.11 8.56 10.62
N LEU A 82 -8.21 8.07 11.23
CA LEU A 82 -9.11 7.10 10.59
C LEU A 82 -9.80 7.71 9.36
N LYS A 83 -10.20 8.98 9.43
CA LYS A 83 -10.80 9.72 8.31
C LYS A 83 -9.83 9.86 7.14
N LEU A 84 -8.61 10.33 7.39
CA LEU A 84 -7.57 10.49 6.35
C LEU A 84 -7.15 9.13 5.76
N CYS A 85 -7.01 8.11 6.60
CA CYS A 85 -6.70 6.73 6.19
C CYS A 85 -7.79 6.18 5.25
N ALA A 86 -9.06 6.40 5.58
CA ALA A 86 -10.19 6.00 4.74
C ALA A 86 -10.18 6.70 3.38
N GLN A 87 -9.93 8.01 3.36
CA GLN A 87 -9.82 8.79 2.11
C GLN A 87 -8.69 8.26 1.21
N SER A 88 -7.49 8.05 1.76
CA SER A 88 -6.37 7.48 1.00
C SER A 88 -6.71 6.09 0.43
N CYS A 89 -7.36 5.24 1.25
CA CYS A 89 -7.75 3.90 0.81
C CYS A 89 -8.78 3.91 -0.32
N GLN A 90 -9.68 4.90 -0.40
CA GLN A 90 -10.64 5.01 -1.50
C GLN A 90 -9.95 5.32 -2.85
N LEU A 91 -8.82 6.05 -2.80
CA LEU A 91 -8.04 6.43 -3.97
C LEU A 91 -7.05 5.33 -4.41
N CYS A 92 -6.66 4.43 -3.51
CA CYS A 92 -5.75 3.33 -3.79
C CYS A 92 -6.34 2.34 -4.83
N GLY A 93 -5.67 2.13 -5.96
CA GLY A 93 -6.09 1.15 -6.97
C GLY A 93 -6.12 -0.29 -6.45
N GLU A 94 -5.19 -0.63 -5.55
CA GLU A 94 -5.10 -1.97 -4.94
C GLU A 94 -6.19 -2.25 -3.92
N SER A 95 -6.78 -1.22 -3.30
CA SER A 95 -7.88 -1.43 -2.37
C SER A 95 -9.13 -1.96 -3.05
N ARG A 96 -9.27 -1.68 -4.36
CA ARG A 96 -10.38 -2.09 -5.23
C ARG A 96 -10.12 -3.40 -5.97
N ARG A 97 -8.89 -3.94 -5.92
CA ARG A 97 -8.59 -5.21 -6.60
C ARG A 97 -9.30 -6.38 -5.90
N PRO A 98 -9.91 -7.30 -6.65
CA PRO A 98 -10.44 -8.54 -6.08
C PRO A 98 -9.31 -9.27 -5.35
N LYS A 99 -9.58 -9.75 -4.13
CA LYS A 99 -8.62 -10.61 -3.44
C LYS A 99 -8.45 -11.89 -4.25
N PRO A 100 -7.21 -12.29 -4.60
CA PRO A 100 -7.00 -13.56 -5.29
C PRO A 100 -7.55 -14.71 -4.45
N SER A 101 -8.18 -15.68 -5.11
CA SER A 101 -8.79 -16.84 -4.45
C SER A 101 -7.72 -17.64 -3.70
N ARG A 102 -8.15 -18.47 -2.74
CA ARG A 102 -7.25 -19.30 -1.92
C ARG A 102 -6.37 -20.22 -2.79
N GLU A 103 -6.86 -20.64 -3.96
CA GLU A 103 -6.12 -21.43 -4.96
C GLU A 103 -4.98 -20.65 -5.63
N GLN A 104 -5.13 -19.34 -5.84
CA GLN A 104 -4.10 -18.50 -6.47
C GLN A 104 -2.92 -18.18 -5.52
N ARG A 105 -3.07 -18.45 -4.22
CA ARG A 105 -2.00 -18.29 -3.21
C ARG A 105 -1.03 -19.48 -3.18
N ALA A 106 -1.34 -20.58 -3.86
CA ALA A 106 -0.53 -21.80 -3.83
C ALA A 106 0.82 -21.70 -4.58
N TYR A 107 1.06 -20.63 -5.33
CA TYR A 107 2.29 -20.48 -6.14
C TYR A 107 3.42 -19.73 -5.45
N VAL A 108 3.26 -19.37 -4.17
CA VAL A 108 4.31 -18.77 -3.34
C VAL A 108 4.49 -19.64 -2.10
N ALA A 109 5.05 -20.84 -2.33
CA ALA A 109 5.59 -21.74 -1.33
C ALA A 109 6.95 -22.24 -1.86
#